data_AF-F0YNR2-F1
#
_entry.id   AF-F0YNR2-F1
#
_cell.length_a   1.000
_cell.length_b   1.000
_cell.length_c   1.000
_cell.angle_alpha   90.00
_cell.angle_beta   90.00
_cell.angle_gamma   90.00
#
_symmetry.space_group_name_H-M   'P 1'
#
loop_
_entity.id
_entity.type
_entity.pdbx_description
1 polymer ?
#
loop_
_entity_poly.entity_id
_entity_poly.type
_entity_poly.pdbx_seq_one_letter_code
_entity_poly.pdbx_strand_id
1 'polypeptide(L)'
;MGCPRRLFAAAALWLVTSSQRARPRRDLGASSAATSGQRYKPQRVATYAGPRLGDTVNRSASPLPRPWSACERCGVVTTINPPSEAILRVGNASGWCLVVVGDRKTADGPYEALAAAAPATVAYLSAAAQETLPYGLASATPWDHFARKNLGYLYAIHAGAATIFDFDDDNVLLGAPPASAGAAARASDPRLAAPDAPDAGSAFFNAYAASFGAEKAWPRGLPLDAINGPAAAAAADDPRAADDVVVAQLLANHDPDVDAIYRLGPRAALPLPFDFPSSHGRGVVLDGGAVCPFNAQATLFDRAAFWALLLPASVHGRVADIWRGFVAQRVLRAAGLRLAFLPPGVTQLRNDHDALADYMSERPLYEKADAVVRVLDGVAPHRPGGSVARAVEDAYVALYEHGLVALDDVAYAQLWLADLYAVGLALPKLRRHKARHRPVGARGA
;
A
#
# COMPACT_ATOMS: atom_id res chain seq x y z
N MET A 1 34.30 30.09 49.02
CA MET A 1 33.14 30.59 48.26
C MET A 1 33.45 30.35 46.78
N GLY A 2 32.73 29.61 45.95
CA GLY A 2 31.53 28.79 46.02
C GLY A 2 31.37 28.21 44.61
N CYS A 3 31.03 26.93 44.51
CA CYS A 3 30.63 26.28 43.25
C CYS A 3 29.33 26.95 42.72
N PRO A 4 29.01 26.84 41.42
CA PRO A 4 28.06 25.79 41.09
C PRO A 4 28.29 25.05 39.76
N ARG A 5 27.93 23.77 39.86
CA ARG A 5 27.69 22.76 38.84
C ARG A 5 26.68 23.24 37.79
N ARG A 6 26.94 22.95 36.50
CA ARG A 6 25.89 22.87 35.48
C ARG A 6 25.56 21.40 35.22
N LEU A 7 24.27 21.10 35.34
CA LEU A 7 23.66 19.79 35.12
C LEU A 7 23.75 19.40 33.64
N PHE A 8 24.39 18.28 33.35
CA PHE A 8 24.15 17.53 32.11
C PHE A 8 22.94 16.63 32.34
N ALA A 9 21.87 16.85 31.57
CA ALA A 9 20.74 15.93 31.49
C ALA A 9 21.19 14.69 30.70
N ALA A 10 21.18 13.53 31.37
CA ALA A 10 21.48 12.24 30.78
C ALA A 10 20.35 11.81 29.84
N ALA A 11 20.64 11.68 28.54
CA ALA A 11 19.81 10.94 27.61
C ALA A 11 20.03 9.43 27.87
N ALA A 12 18.99 8.74 28.33
CA ALA A 12 19.02 7.31 28.59
C ALA A 12 19.03 6.54 27.25
N LEU A 13 20.23 6.13 26.84
CA LEU A 13 20.46 5.23 25.70
C LEU A 13 20.15 3.79 26.15
N TRP A 14 19.00 3.26 25.74
CA TRP A 14 18.66 1.85 25.99
C TRP A 14 19.37 0.96 24.95
N LEU A 15 20.57 0.51 25.30
CA LEU A 15 21.22 -0.65 24.69
C LEU A 15 20.56 -1.92 25.22
N VAL A 16 19.66 -2.51 24.44
CA VAL A 16 19.23 -3.90 24.66
C VAL A 16 20.30 -4.81 24.07
N THR A 17 21.25 -5.22 24.90
CA THR A 17 22.19 -6.30 24.56
C THR A 17 21.45 -7.64 24.61
N SER A 18 21.00 -8.15 23.47
CA SER A 18 20.49 -9.52 23.36
C SER A 18 21.64 -10.49 23.11
N SER A 19 22.32 -10.86 24.20
CA SER A 19 23.11 -12.11 24.25
C SER A 19 22.12 -13.29 24.28
N GLN A 20 21.64 -13.73 23.11
CA GLN A 20 20.98 -15.03 22.98
C GLN A 20 21.96 -16.04 22.41
N ARG A 21 22.38 -16.97 23.27
CA ARG A 21 23.07 -18.20 22.89
C ARG A 21 22.29 -18.89 21.76
N ALA A 22 22.96 -19.13 20.63
CA ALA A 22 22.47 -19.96 19.56
C ALA A 22 22.04 -21.32 20.11
N ARG A 23 20.75 -21.63 20.05
CA ARG A 23 20.26 -23.01 20.19
C ARG A 23 20.57 -23.74 18.89
N PRO A 24 21.02 -25.00 18.94
CA PRO A 24 21.35 -25.75 17.72
C PRO A 24 20.10 -25.89 16.86
N ARG A 25 20.28 -25.68 15.54
CA ARG A 25 19.28 -26.05 14.52
C ARG A 25 18.91 -27.51 14.77
N ARG A 26 17.67 -27.75 15.21
CA ARG A 26 17.03 -29.04 14.98
C ARG A 26 16.83 -29.12 13.48
N ASP A 27 17.70 -29.87 12.80
CA ASP A 27 17.31 -30.53 11.57
C ASP A 27 16.02 -31.29 11.89
N LEU A 28 14.91 -30.79 11.36
CA LEU A 28 13.64 -31.46 11.45
C LEU A 28 13.77 -32.70 10.59
N GLY A 29 13.85 -33.84 11.28
CA GLY A 29 13.73 -35.15 10.67
C GLY A 29 12.54 -35.15 9.71
N ALA A 30 12.79 -35.70 8.53
CA ALA A 30 11.75 -36.09 7.60
C ALA A 30 10.75 -36.97 8.37
N SER A 31 9.64 -36.35 8.79
CA SER A 31 8.47 -37.06 9.29
C SER A 31 7.90 -37.85 8.13
N SER A 32 8.18 -39.15 8.12
CA SER A 32 7.77 -40.13 7.11
C SER A 32 6.28 -40.49 7.20
N ALA A 33 5.40 -39.50 7.35
CA ALA A 33 3.95 -39.66 7.30
C ALA A 33 3.26 -38.33 6.97
N ALA A 34 3.12 -38.00 5.68
CA ALA A 34 2.15 -37.01 5.22
C ALA A 34 1.74 -37.33 3.77
N THR A 35 0.66 -38.09 3.60
CA THR A 35 0.03 -38.31 2.29
C THR A 35 -0.81 -37.11 1.82
N SER A 36 -0.89 -36.05 2.63
CA SER A 36 -1.60 -34.81 2.30
C SER A 36 -0.84 -33.57 2.77
N GLY A 37 -0.85 -32.53 1.94
CA GLY A 37 -0.35 -31.20 2.30
C GLY A 37 -1.28 -30.48 3.27
N GLN A 38 -0.76 -29.50 4.01
CA GLN A 38 -1.56 -28.64 4.88
C GLN A 38 -1.48 -27.19 4.44
N ARG A 39 -2.63 -26.51 4.41
CA ARG A 39 -2.70 -25.05 4.21
C ARG A 39 -2.20 -24.34 5.46
N TYR A 40 -1.58 -23.19 5.28
CA TYR A 40 -1.28 -22.28 6.38
C TYR A 40 -2.59 -21.91 7.11
N LYS A 41 -2.58 -22.04 8.43
CA LYS A 41 -3.67 -21.58 9.29
C LYS A 41 -3.11 -20.49 10.20
N PRO A 42 -3.69 -19.28 10.24
CA PRO A 42 -3.23 -18.26 11.15
C PRO A 42 -3.39 -18.75 12.58
N GLN A 43 -2.30 -18.79 13.32
CA GLN A 43 -2.28 -19.07 14.75
C GLN A 43 -1.67 -17.88 15.46
N ARG A 44 -2.23 -17.50 16.60
CA ARG A 44 -1.64 -16.46 17.44
C ARG A 44 -0.35 -17.02 18.05
N VAL A 45 0.79 -16.47 17.63
CA VAL A 45 2.14 -16.87 18.05
C VAL A 45 2.74 -15.93 19.10
N ALA A 46 2.17 -14.73 19.26
CA ALA A 46 2.62 -13.74 20.23
C ALA A 46 1.45 -12.93 20.80
N THR A 47 1.71 -12.20 21.89
CA THR A 47 0.80 -11.19 22.43
C THR A 47 1.55 -9.87 22.51
N TYR A 48 1.01 -8.83 21.89
CA TYR A 48 1.60 -7.50 21.94
C TYR A 48 1.36 -6.88 23.32
N ALA A 49 2.44 -6.68 24.06
CA ALA A 49 2.43 -6.02 25.37
C ALA A 49 3.15 -4.65 25.36
N GLY A 50 3.47 -4.14 24.16
CA GLY A 50 4.15 -2.86 24.00
C GLY A 50 3.22 -1.65 24.20
N PRO A 51 3.79 -0.43 24.21
CA PRO A 51 3.01 0.79 24.30
C PRO A 51 2.05 0.91 23.13
N ARG A 52 0.92 1.58 23.35
CA ARG A 52 -0.03 1.93 22.28
C ARG A 52 0.14 3.39 21.90
N LEU A 53 -0.13 3.72 20.65
CA LEU A 53 -0.24 5.10 20.21
C LEU A 53 -1.39 5.77 20.97
N GLY A 54 -1.11 6.88 21.65
CA GLY A 54 -2.14 7.67 22.32
C GLY A 54 -3.06 8.38 21.33
N ASP A 55 -4.27 8.74 21.77
CA ASP A 55 -5.27 9.44 20.94
C ASP A 55 -4.83 10.87 20.56
N THR A 56 -3.82 11.41 21.24
CA THR A 56 -3.22 12.71 20.94
C THR A 56 -1.71 12.57 20.88
N VAL A 57 -1.15 12.75 19.69
CA VAL A 57 0.29 12.93 19.51
C VAL A 57 0.54 14.42 19.43
N ASN A 58 0.90 15.03 20.57
CA ASN A 58 1.31 16.44 20.60
C ASN A 58 2.76 16.57 20.14
N ARG A 59 2.98 16.30 18.85
CA ARG A 59 4.25 16.53 18.16
C ARG A 59 4.00 17.55 17.06
N SER A 60 4.95 18.41 16.81
CA SER A 60 5.00 19.26 15.64
C SER A 60 6.31 18.98 14.96
N ALA A 61 6.25 18.56 13.70
CA ALA A 61 7.45 18.43 12.89
C ALA A 61 8.04 19.83 12.68
N SER A 62 9.37 19.92 12.67
CA SER A 62 10.03 21.15 12.22
C SER A 62 9.58 21.46 10.79
N PRO A 63 9.45 22.74 10.40
CA PRO A 63 9.01 23.09 9.05
C PRO A 63 9.83 22.34 8.01
N LEU A 64 9.16 21.80 6.99
CA LEU A 64 9.90 21.23 5.87
C LEU A 64 10.89 22.24 5.31
N PRO A 65 12.06 21.77 4.85
CA PRO A 65 12.79 22.50 3.82
C PRO A 65 11.92 22.49 2.56
N ARG A 66 11.00 23.45 2.44
CA ARG A 66 10.05 23.52 1.31
C ARG A 66 10.81 23.76 0.02
N PRO A 67 10.67 22.92 -1.01
CA PRO A 67 10.96 23.31 -2.37
C PRO A 67 9.68 23.87 -3.04
N TRP A 68 8.47 23.53 -2.60
CA TRP A 68 7.26 23.72 -3.40
C TRP A 68 6.14 24.53 -2.72
N SER A 69 5.59 25.47 -3.48
CA SER A 69 4.31 26.14 -3.23
C SER A 69 3.36 26.05 -4.44
N ALA A 70 3.71 25.23 -5.44
CA ALA A 70 3.16 25.31 -6.78
C ALA A 70 2.08 24.26 -7.12
N CYS A 71 1.90 23.23 -6.28
CA CYS A 71 1.00 22.12 -6.58
C CYS A 71 0.33 21.57 -5.31
N GLU A 72 -0.85 20.98 -5.48
CA GLU A 72 -1.55 20.19 -4.44
C GLU A 72 -1.57 18.70 -4.78
N ARG A 73 -0.95 18.30 -5.90
CA ARG A 73 -0.90 16.91 -6.38
C ARG A 73 0.55 16.51 -6.51
N CYS A 74 0.91 15.33 -6.04
CA CYS A 74 2.30 14.89 -6.00
C CYS A 74 2.47 13.45 -6.47
N GLY A 75 3.32 13.23 -7.47
CA GLY A 75 3.87 11.91 -7.77
C GLY A 75 4.94 11.56 -6.74
N VAL A 76 4.94 10.33 -6.25
CA VAL A 76 5.99 9.82 -5.35
C VAL A 76 6.54 8.53 -5.89
N VAL A 77 7.85 8.49 -6.08
CA VAL A 77 8.59 7.33 -6.62
C VAL A 77 9.82 7.07 -5.76
N THR A 78 10.18 5.80 -5.62
CA THR A 78 11.49 5.38 -5.10
C THR A 78 12.25 4.70 -6.24
N THR A 79 13.56 4.90 -6.35
CA THR A 79 14.31 4.35 -7.48
C THR A 79 15.81 4.24 -7.18
N ILE A 80 16.43 3.21 -7.76
CA ILE A 80 17.89 3.05 -7.86
C ILE A 80 18.40 3.30 -9.29
N ASN A 81 17.49 3.52 -10.24
CA ASN A 81 17.77 3.69 -11.66
C ASN A 81 17.92 5.18 -12.03
N PRO A 82 18.55 5.51 -13.17
CA PRO A 82 18.50 6.86 -13.73
C PRO A 82 17.07 7.34 -14.03
N PRO A 83 16.84 8.66 -14.18
CA PRO A 83 15.52 9.20 -14.50
C PRO A 83 14.91 8.56 -15.75
N SER A 84 13.84 7.80 -15.56
CA SER A 84 13.12 7.12 -16.63
C SER A 84 12.09 8.03 -17.29
N GLU A 85 11.56 7.59 -18.43
CA GLU A 85 10.43 8.28 -19.07
C GLU A 85 9.22 8.41 -18.13
N ALA A 86 8.93 7.40 -17.29
CA ALA A 86 7.84 7.46 -16.32
C ALA A 86 8.01 8.62 -15.35
N ILE A 87 9.21 8.76 -14.78
CA ILE A 87 9.55 9.84 -13.84
C ILE A 87 9.45 11.20 -14.54
N LEU A 88 10.01 11.33 -15.75
CA LEU A 88 9.99 12.57 -16.50
C LEU A 88 8.56 13.00 -16.89
N ARG A 89 7.70 12.06 -17.29
CA ARG A 89 6.30 12.37 -17.63
C ARG A 89 5.51 12.85 -16.41
N VAL A 90 5.70 12.23 -15.24
CA VAL A 90 5.06 12.68 -14.00
C VAL A 90 5.61 14.04 -13.57
N GLY A 91 6.93 14.24 -13.61
CA GLY A 91 7.57 15.50 -13.23
C GLY A 91 7.19 16.70 -14.12
N ASN A 92 6.83 16.44 -15.38
CA ASN A 92 6.38 17.45 -16.33
C ASN A 92 4.86 17.61 -16.39
N ALA A 93 4.09 16.83 -15.63
CA ALA A 93 2.64 16.90 -15.65
C ALA A 93 2.13 18.21 -15.03
N SER A 94 1.28 18.93 -15.77
CA SER A 94 0.77 20.23 -15.32
C SER A 94 0.01 20.13 -13.99
N GLY A 95 0.41 20.95 -13.02
CA GLY A 95 -0.20 21.01 -11.69
C GLY A 95 0.14 19.83 -10.78
N TRP A 96 1.20 19.08 -11.11
CA TRP A 96 1.80 18.03 -10.28
C TRP A 96 3.21 18.42 -9.85
N CYS A 97 3.59 18.01 -8.65
CA CYS A 97 4.99 17.93 -8.22
C CYS A 97 5.45 16.48 -8.17
N LEU A 98 6.76 16.28 -7.98
CA LEU A 98 7.40 14.98 -8.00
C LEU A 98 8.41 14.84 -6.86
N VAL A 99 8.16 13.92 -5.92
CA VAL A 99 9.16 13.50 -4.93
C VAL A 99 9.83 12.24 -5.47
N VAL A 100 11.15 12.31 -5.66
CA VAL A 100 11.97 11.14 -5.94
C VAL A 100 12.74 10.78 -4.68
N VAL A 101 12.58 9.54 -4.21
CA VAL A 101 13.31 8.98 -3.07
C VAL A 101 14.44 8.10 -3.60
N GLY A 102 15.68 8.51 -3.36
CA GLY A 102 16.84 7.67 -3.66
C GLY A 102 17.04 6.57 -2.62
N ASP A 103 17.92 5.62 -2.93
CA ASP A 103 18.55 4.72 -1.98
C ASP A 103 20.07 4.90 -2.10
N ARG A 104 20.86 4.20 -1.29
CA ARG A 104 22.33 4.30 -1.29
C ARG A 104 22.98 3.95 -2.63
N LYS A 105 22.28 3.19 -3.46
CA LYS A 105 22.74 2.73 -4.77
C LYS A 105 22.30 3.66 -5.90
N THR A 106 21.44 4.64 -5.63
CA THR A 106 20.97 5.58 -6.65
C THR A 106 22.13 6.49 -7.07
N ALA A 107 22.30 6.70 -8.37
CA ALA A 107 23.19 7.74 -8.85
C ALA A 107 22.55 9.12 -8.60
N ASP A 108 23.04 9.86 -7.60
CA ASP A 108 22.43 11.12 -7.15
C ASP A 108 22.44 12.21 -8.25
N GLY A 109 23.55 12.37 -8.98
CA GLY A 109 23.79 13.51 -9.89
C GLY A 109 22.67 13.79 -10.91
N PRO A 110 22.14 12.80 -11.65
CA PRO A 110 21.00 13.00 -12.54
C PRO A 110 19.74 13.54 -11.86
N TYR A 111 19.44 13.10 -10.62
CA TYR A 111 18.27 13.57 -9.88
C TYR A 111 18.49 14.91 -9.20
N GLU A 112 19.71 15.19 -8.75
CA GLU A 112 20.11 16.53 -8.30
C GLU A 112 19.95 17.56 -9.43
N ALA A 113 20.39 17.22 -10.64
CA ALA A 113 20.20 18.05 -11.82
C ALA A 113 18.72 18.25 -12.17
N LEU A 114 17.91 17.18 -12.10
CA LEU A 114 16.46 17.26 -12.32
C LEU A 114 15.77 18.17 -11.29
N ALA A 115 16.11 18.04 -10.01
CA ALA A 115 15.57 18.89 -8.96
C ALA A 115 16.04 20.35 -9.10
N ALA A 116 17.29 20.58 -9.48
CA ALA A 116 17.83 21.92 -9.72
C ALA A 116 17.21 22.61 -10.95
N ALA A 117 16.80 21.85 -11.95
CA ALA A 117 16.11 22.37 -13.14
C ALA A 117 14.66 22.80 -12.85
N ALA A 118 14.00 22.16 -11.88
CA ALA A 118 12.61 22.42 -11.52
C ALA A 118 12.39 22.49 -10.00
N PRO A 119 13.09 23.40 -9.27
CA PRO A 119 13.11 23.39 -7.81
C PRO A 119 11.76 23.70 -7.17
N ALA A 120 10.83 24.31 -7.92
CA ALA A 120 9.48 24.62 -7.47
C ALA A 120 8.50 23.43 -7.54
N THR A 121 8.86 22.36 -8.26
CA THR A 121 7.98 21.19 -8.50
C THR A 121 8.66 19.83 -8.35
N VAL A 122 9.99 19.77 -8.26
CA VAL A 122 10.75 18.53 -8.08
C VAL A 122 11.60 18.59 -6.82
N ALA A 123 11.70 17.46 -6.12
CA ALA A 123 12.39 17.30 -4.85
C ALA A 123 13.03 15.92 -4.91
N TYR A 124 14.34 15.93 -4.75
CA TYR A 124 15.11 14.71 -4.65
C TYR A 124 15.53 14.49 -3.21
N LEU A 125 15.15 13.35 -2.65
CA LEU A 125 15.56 12.91 -1.33
C LEU A 125 16.70 11.90 -1.50
N SER A 126 17.93 12.41 -1.65
CA SER A 126 19.15 11.59 -1.62
C SER A 126 19.28 10.87 -0.27
N ALA A 127 20.21 9.92 -0.18
CA ALA A 127 20.43 9.20 1.08
C ALA A 127 20.76 10.17 2.24
N ALA A 128 21.64 11.14 2.00
CA ALA A 128 21.99 12.16 2.99
C ALA A 128 20.80 13.08 3.33
N ALA A 129 20.00 13.48 2.34
CA ALA A 129 18.81 14.30 2.60
C ALA A 129 17.79 13.58 3.49
N GLN A 130 17.59 12.27 3.27
CA GLN A 130 16.67 11.46 4.07
C GLN A 130 17.05 11.39 5.55
N GLU A 131 18.35 11.36 5.87
CA GLU A 131 18.85 11.33 7.26
C GLU A 131 18.56 12.62 8.02
N THR A 132 18.31 13.72 7.31
CA THR A 132 17.99 15.03 7.90
C THR A 132 16.50 15.29 8.06
N LEU A 133 15.64 14.37 7.61
CA LEU A 133 14.19 14.54 7.67
C LEU A 133 13.69 14.56 9.12
N PRO A 134 12.72 15.41 9.46
CA PRO A 134 12.24 15.60 10.84
C PRO A 134 11.27 14.50 11.29
N TYR A 135 11.34 13.30 10.69
CA TYR A 135 10.39 12.21 10.89
C TYR A 135 10.97 11.18 11.83
N GLY A 136 10.17 10.72 12.80
CA GLY A 136 10.55 9.55 13.61
C GLY A 136 10.77 8.32 12.72
N LEU A 137 9.96 8.17 11.67
CA LEU A 137 10.03 7.08 10.71
C LEU A 137 11.38 7.00 9.99
N ALA A 138 12.02 8.13 9.67
CA ALA A 138 13.27 8.17 8.89
C ALA A 138 14.38 7.32 9.52
N SER A 139 14.48 7.34 10.85
CA SER A 139 15.46 6.56 11.61
C SER A 139 15.15 5.06 11.67
N ALA A 140 13.88 4.67 11.51
CA ALA A 140 13.42 3.29 11.59
C ALA A 140 13.29 2.63 10.22
N THR A 141 13.22 3.40 9.14
CA THR A 141 13.15 2.87 7.78
C THR A 141 14.48 2.19 7.43
N PRO A 142 14.49 0.95 6.92
CA PRO A 142 15.72 0.28 6.48
C PRO A 142 16.23 0.81 5.13
N TRP A 143 17.55 0.77 4.93
CA TRP A 143 18.19 1.03 3.63
C TRP A 143 18.12 -0.19 2.71
N ASP A 144 18.37 0.01 1.41
CA ASP A 144 18.25 -1.03 0.38
C ASP A 144 16.86 -1.68 0.40
N HIS A 145 15.84 -0.87 0.64
CA HIS A 145 14.51 -1.37 0.95
C HIS A 145 13.39 -0.53 0.36
N PHE A 146 12.40 -1.22 -0.21
CA PHE A 146 11.24 -0.61 -0.84
C PHE A 146 10.46 0.35 0.07
N ALA A 147 10.47 0.09 1.39
CA ALA A 147 9.84 0.95 2.40
C ALA A 147 10.42 2.39 2.47
N ARG A 148 11.55 2.69 1.80
CA ARG A 148 12.08 4.06 1.67
C ARG A 148 11.07 5.02 1.04
N LYS A 149 10.21 4.52 0.15
CA LYS A 149 9.10 5.27 -0.46
C LYS A 149 8.19 5.96 0.59
N ASN A 150 8.07 5.40 1.80
CA ASN A 150 7.33 6.01 2.90
C ASN A 150 7.80 7.42 3.26
N LEU A 151 9.11 7.69 3.17
CA LEU A 151 9.66 9.02 3.45
C LEU A 151 9.24 10.03 2.39
N GLY A 152 9.13 9.59 1.14
CA GLY A 152 8.59 10.41 0.05
C GLY A 152 7.12 10.75 0.26
N TYR A 153 6.32 9.79 0.75
CA TYR A 153 4.93 10.07 1.11
C TYR A 153 4.84 11.09 2.24
N LEU A 154 5.57 10.91 3.35
CA LEU A 154 5.57 11.88 4.46
C LEU A 154 6.01 13.27 3.99
N TYR A 155 7.02 13.32 3.11
CA TYR A 155 7.47 14.56 2.51
C TYR A 155 6.37 15.25 1.71
N ALA A 156 5.72 14.54 0.79
CA ALA A 156 4.61 15.07 0.00
C ALA A 156 3.44 15.55 0.88
N ILE A 157 3.09 14.79 1.92
CA ILE A 157 2.02 15.14 2.87
C ILE A 157 2.37 16.41 3.65
N HIS A 158 3.59 16.48 4.17
CA HIS A 158 4.09 17.61 4.94
C HIS A 158 4.25 18.87 4.05
N ALA A 159 4.46 18.68 2.74
CA ALA A 159 4.49 19.75 1.74
C ALA A 159 3.09 20.24 1.33
N GLY A 160 2.02 19.61 1.83
CA GLY A 160 0.65 20.04 1.61
C GLY A 160 -0.08 19.33 0.47
N ALA A 161 0.41 18.17 0.01
CA ALA A 161 -0.32 17.39 -0.99
C ALA A 161 -1.77 17.08 -0.54
N ALA A 162 -2.69 17.22 -1.48
CA ALA A 162 -4.09 16.79 -1.39
C ALA A 162 -4.32 15.45 -2.10
N THR A 163 -3.52 15.16 -3.13
CA THR A 163 -3.49 13.87 -3.83
C THR A 163 -2.06 13.39 -3.98
N ILE A 164 -1.84 12.09 -3.76
CA ILE A 164 -0.58 11.40 -4.05
C ILE A 164 -0.80 10.38 -5.16
N PHE A 165 0.05 10.41 -6.19
CA PHE A 165 0.18 9.36 -7.20
C PHE A 165 1.38 8.49 -6.83
N ASP A 166 1.09 7.31 -6.29
CA ASP A 166 2.05 6.27 -5.93
C ASP A 166 2.40 5.45 -7.17
N PHE A 167 3.60 5.64 -7.71
CA PHE A 167 4.01 5.03 -8.98
C PHE A 167 5.47 4.55 -8.95
N ASP A 168 5.79 3.62 -9.82
CA ASP A 168 7.16 3.12 -10.00
C ASP A 168 7.81 3.72 -11.26
N ASP A 169 9.14 3.62 -11.33
CA ASP A 169 9.94 4.20 -12.40
C ASP A 169 9.77 3.51 -13.77
N ASP A 170 8.99 2.43 -13.84
CA ASP A 170 8.60 1.75 -15.07
C ASP A 170 7.13 2.01 -15.48
N ASN A 171 6.38 2.83 -14.73
CA ASN A 171 4.98 3.14 -14.99
C ASN A 171 4.81 4.38 -15.91
N VAL A 172 4.97 4.21 -17.22
CA VAL A 172 4.86 5.31 -18.18
C VAL A 172 3.40 5.73 -18.37
N LEU A 173 3.06 6.96 -17.97
CA LEU A 173 1.71 7.51 -18.13
C LEU A 173 1.21 7.47 -19.58
N LEU A 174 0.00 6.94 -19.79
CA LEU A 174 -0.70 6.98 -21.10
C LEU A 174 -1.25 8.37 -21.43
N GLY A 175 -1.47 9.20 -20.42
CA GLY A 175 -1.98 10.57 -20.55
C GLY A 175 -1.70 11.37 -19.28
N ALA A 176 -2.42 12.48 -19.08
CA ALA A 176 -2.28 13.24 -17.83
C ALA A 176 -2.74 12.39 -16.62
N PRO A 177 -2.02 12.40 -15.49
CA PRO A 177 -2.44 11.66 -14.31
C PRO A 177 -3.75 12.25 -13.76
N PRO A 178 -4.74 11.42 -13.37
CA PRO A 178 -6.02 11.93 -12.89
C PRO A 178 -5.86 12.76 -11.61
N ALA A 179 -6.58 13.88 -11.51
CA ALA A 179 -6.37 14.86 -10.45
C ALA A 179 -6.59 14.33 -9.02
N SER A 180 -7.49 13.35 -8.85
CA SER A 180 -7.79 12.68 -7.58
C SER A 180 -8.41 11.31 -7.82
N ALA A 181 -8.35 10.42 -6.83
CA ALA A 181 -8.95 9.10 -6.90
C ALA A 181 -10.48 9.19 -7.09
N GLY A 182 -11.15 10.03 -6.30
CA GLY A 182 -12.60 10.20 -6.39
C GLY A 182 -13.07 10.82 -7.70
N ALA A 183 -12.31 11.77 -8.29
CA ALA A 183 -12.66 12.33 -9.60
C ALA A 183 -12.47 11.32 -10.73
N ALA A 184 -11.37 10.55 -10.69
CA ALA A 184 -11.09 9.51 -11.66
C ALA A 184 -12.14 8.40 -11.63
N ALA A 185 -12.54 7.97 -10.43
CA ALA A 185 -13.61 7.00 -10.26
C ALA A 185 -14.93 7.49 -10.86
N ARG A 186 -15.36 8.73 -10.56
CA ARG A 186 -16.59 9.30 -11.16
C ARG A 186 -16.54 9.36 -12.68
N ALA A 187 -15.41 9.77 -13.25
CA ALA A 187 -15.23 9.85 -14.69
C ALA A 187 -15.29 8.48 -15.39
N SER A 188 -14.97 7.41 -14.67
CA SER A 188 -14.98 6.04 -15.20
C SER A 188 -16.36 5.36 -15.18
N ASP A 189 -17.41 6.03 -14.67
CA ASP A 189 -18.75 5.46 -14.47
C ASP A 189 -18.70 4.03 -13.87
N PRO A 190 -18.23 3.88 -12.62
CA PRO A 190 -17.77 2.60 -12.15
C PRO A 190 -18.94 1.72 -11.70
N ARG A 191 -18.73 0.41 -11.78
CA ARG A 191 -19.64 -0.59 -11.20
C ARG A 191 -19.25 -0.90 -9.76
N LEU A 192 -20.17 -1.42 -8.96
CA LEU A 192 -19.96 -1.79 -7.57
C LEU A 192 -19.77 -3.31 -7.44
N ALA A 193 -18.60 -3.73 -6.95
CA ALA A 193 -18.32 -5.13 -6.60
C ALA A 193 -18.54 -5.35 -5.10
N ALA A 194 -19.52 -6.18 -4.76
CA ALA A 194 -19.82 -6.57 -3.39
C ALA A 194 -20.16 -8.08 -3.34
N PRO A 195 -19.73 -8.82 -2.30
CA PRO A 195 -20.09 -10.22 -2.16
C PRO A 195 -21.60 -10.39 -1.94
N ASP A 196 -22.14 -11.52 -2.39
CA ASP A 196 -23.56 -11.84 -2.24
C ASP A 196 -23.96 -12.05 -0.77
N ALA A 197 -23.03 -12.47 0.08
CA ALA A 197 -23.20 -12.64 1.52
C ALA A 197 -22.30 -11.64 2.29
N PRO A 198 -22.69 -10.36 2.42
CA PRO A 198 -21.84 -9.32 3.01
C PRO A 198 -21.53 -9.54 4.50
N ASP A 199 -22.33 -10.35 5.19
CA ASP A 199 -22.13 -10.67 6.61
C ASP A 199 -21.16 -11.85 6.84
N ALA A 200 -20.70 -12.51 5.78
CA ALA A 200 -19.80 -13.68 5.87
C ALA A 200 -18.30 -13.32 6.02
N GLY A 201 -17.96 -12.02 6.12
CA GLY A 201 -16.59 -11.53 6.15
C GLY A 201 -16.09 -11.09 4.77
N SER A 202 -14.78 -10.89 4.65
CA SER A 202 -14.17 -10.45 3.39
C SER A 202 -14.09 -11.59 2.37
N ALA A 203 -14.34 -11.25 1.10
CA ALA A 203 -14.29 -12.19 -0.02
C ALA A 203 -13.36 -11.67 -1.12
N PHE A 204 -12.47 -12.52 -1.61
CA PHE A 204 -11.53 -12.15 -2.66
C PHE A 204 -12.24 -11.94 -4.00
N PHE A 205 -11.88 -10.86 -4.68
CA PHE A 205 -12.40 -10.45 -5.97
C PHE A 205 -11.25 -10.23 -6.95
N ASN A 206 -11.32 -10.83 -8.14
CA ASN A 206 -10.36 -10.60 -9.20
C ASN A 206 -10.84 -9.46 -10.12
N ALA A 207 -10.38 -8.23 -9.88
CA ALA A 207 -10.77 -7.09 -10.69
C ALA A 207 -10.42 -7.25 -12.18
N TYR A 208 -9.29 -7.88 -12.50
CA TYR A 208 -8.79 -8.01 -13.87
C TYR A 208 -9.75 -8.83 -14.73
N ALA A 209 -10.10 -10.02 -14.25
CA ALA A 209 -11.03 -10.91 -14.93
C ALA A 209 -12.47 -10.39 -14.88
N ALA A 210 -12.94 -9.93 -13.71
CA ALA A 210 -14.35 -9.60 -13.51
C ALA A 210 -14.78 -8.26 -14.15
N SER A 211 -13.85 -7.34 -14.41
CA SER A 211 -14.19 -5.98 -14.85
C SER A 211 -13.46 -5.49 -16.09
N PHE A 212 -12.28 -6.04 -16.40
CA PHE A 212 -11.40 -5.47 -17.44
C PHE A 212 -11.07 -6.43 -18.59
N GLY A 213 -11.84 -7.51 -18.76
CA GLY A 213 -11.73 -8.41 -19.93
C GLY A 213 -10.47 -9.27 -19.97
N ALA A 214 -9.71 -9.34 -18.87
CA ALA A 214 -8.50 -10.15 -18.76
C ALA A 214 -8.81 -11.46 -18.02
N GLU A 215 -9.65 -12.31 -18.62
CA GLU A 215 -10.26 -13.50 -17.98
C GLU A 215 -9.25 -14.47 -17.35
N LYS A 216 -8.04 -14.55 -17.91
CA LYS A 216 -6.99 -15.45 -17.44
C LYS A 216 -6.00 -14.78 -16.49
N ALA A 217 -6.05 -13.47 -16.31
CA ALA A 217 -5.09 -12.71 -15.51
C ALA A 217 -5.66 -12.37 -14.13
N TRP A 218 -4.76 -12.16 -13.19
CA TRP A 218 -5.10 -11.74 -11.84
C TRP A 218 -4.01 -10.79 -11.30
N PRO A 219 -4.38 -9.87 -10.41
CA PRO A 219 -3.41 -9.01 -9.75
C PRO A 219 -2.51 -9.82 -8.80
N ARG A 220 -1.22 -9.42 -8.73
CA ARG A 220 -0.27 -10.01 -7.77
C ARG A 220 -0.83 -9.96 -6.35
N GLY A 221 -0.77 -11.08 -5.63
CA GLY A 221 -1.28 -11.20 -4.26
C GLY A 221 -2.69 -11.76 -4.13
N LEU A 222 -3.35 -12.10 -5.25
CA LEU A 222 -4.63 -12.81 -5.19
C LEU A 222 -4.36 -14.26 -4.74
N PRO A 223 -5.08 -14.79 -3.73
CA PRO A 223 -4.89 -16.18 -3.31
C PRO A 223 -5.08 -17.15 -4.47
N LEU A 224 -4.23 -18.17 -4.56
CA LEU A 224 -4.22 -19.12 -5.68
C LEU A 224 -5.49 -19.96 -5.79
N ASP A 225 -6.24 -20.11 -4.71
CA ASP A 225 -7.56 -20.77 -4.74
C ASP A 225 -8.69 -19.83 -5.17
N ALA A 226 -8.44 -18.52 -5.24
CA ALA A 226 -9.38 -17.52 -5.74
C ALA A 226 -9.19 -17.22 -7.25
N ILE A 227 -8.05 -17.57 -7.87
CA ILE A 227 -7.79 -17.25 -9.30
C ILE A 227 -8.78 -17.93 -10.25
N ASN A 228 -9.23 -19.15 -9.89
CA ASN A 228 -10.20 -19.95 -10.65
C ASN A 228 -11.62 -19.84 -10.06
N GLY A 229 -11.83 -18.96 -9.08
CA GLY A 229 -13.15 -18.74 -8.52
C GLY A 229 -14.13 -18.30 -9.61
N PRO A 230 -15.45 -18.54 -9.44
CA PRO A 230 -16.43 -17.98 -10.36
C PRO A 230 -16.17 -16.47 -10.49
N ALA A 231 -16.19 -15.94 -11.72
CA ALA A 231 -15.93 -14.54 -12.04
C ALA A 231 -16.93 -13.54 -11.41
N ALA A 232 -17.68 -13.95 -10.38
CA ALA A 232 -18.93 -13.38 -9.96
C ALA A 232 -18.93 -13.07 -8.46
N ALA A 233 -18.48 -11.87 -8.12
CA ALA A 233 -19.49 -10.87 -7.80
C ALA A 233 -19.63 -10.01 -9.05
N ALA A 234 -20.70 -10.19 -9.84
CA ALA A 234 -20.92 -9.32 -10.99
C ALA A 234 -20.97 -7.88 -10.47
N ALA A 235 -20.01 -7.06 -10.89
CA ALA A 235 -20.01 -5.66 -10.54
C ALA A 235 -21.33 -5.07 -11.07
N ALA A 236 -22.14 -4.53 -10.17
CA ALA A 236 -23.49 -4.05 -10.48
C ALA A 236 -23.48 -2.55 -10.72
N ASP A 237 -24.43 -2.06 -11.51
CA ASP A 237 -24.64 -0.63 -11.64
C ASP A 237 -25.14 -0.03 -10.32
N ASP A 238 -24.45 0.98 -9.81
CA ASP A 238 -24.91 1.85 -8.73
C ASP A 238 -24.52 3.30 -9.11
N PRO A 239 -25.49 4.23 -9.28
CA PRO A 239 -25.19 5.63 -9.62
C PRO A 239 -24.33 6.34 -8.57
N ARG A 240 -24.15 5.74 -7.40
CA ARG A 240 -23.36 6.22 -6.28
C ARG A 240 -22.15 5.32 -5.99
N ALA A 241 -21.74 4.49 -6.94
CA ALA A 241 -20.56 3.62 -6.81
C ALA A 241 -19.30 4.45 -6.51
N ALA A 242 -19.13 5.58 -7.19
CA ALA A 242 -17.99 6.48 -7.01
C ALA A 242 -18.03 7.34 -5.72
N ASP A 243 -19.11 7.29 -4.94
CA ASP A 243 -19.17 7.98 -3.64
C ASP A 243 -18.11 7.41 -2.69
N ASP A 244 -17.48 8.30 -1.92
CA ASP A 244 -16.50 7.96 -0.88
C ASP A 244 -15.24 7.20 -1.39
N VAL A 245 -15.00 7.19 -2.71
CA VAL A 245 -13.74 6.68 -3.28
C VAL A 245 -12.61 7.66 -2.97
N VAL A 246 -11.57 7.15 -2.32
CA VAL A 246 -10.39 7.91 -1.88
C VAL A 246 -9.07 7.22 -2.22
N VAL A 247 -9.14 5.98 -2.73
CA VAL A 247 -8.01 5.26 -3.32
C VAL A 247 -8.46 4.71 -4.67
N ALA A 248 -7.63 4.86 -5.70
CA ALA A 248 -7.92 4.34 -7.02
C ALA A 248 -6.64 3.81 -7.70
N GLN A 249 -6.60 2.51 -8.00
CA GLN A 249 -5.50 1.92 -8.78
C GLN A 249 -5.84 1.97 -10.27
N LEU A 250 -4.96 2.57 -11.07
CA LEU A 250 -5.00 2.50 -12.53
C LEU A 250 -4.36 1.18 -12.97
N LEU A 251 -4.94 0.54 -13.99
CA LEU A 251 -4.30 -0.63 -14.59
C LEU A 251 -3.09 -0.24 -15.44
N ALA A 252 -2.25 -1.24 -15.70
CA ALA A 252 -1.04 -1.11 -16.51
C ALA A 252 -1.17 -1.96 -17.77
N ASN A 253 -1.03 -1.33 -18.93
CA ASN A 253 -0.91 -2.03 -20.20
C ASN A 253 0.52 -2.59 -20.39
N HIS A 254 0.66 -3.46 -21.39
CA HIS A 254 1.87 -4.14 -21.81
C HIS A 254 2.40 -5.20 -20.81
N ASP A 255 2.90 -4.81 -19.64
CA ASP A 255 3.45 -5.75 -18.65
C ASP A 255 2.87 -5.52 -17.24
N PRO A 256 1.56 -5.76 -17.03
CA PRO A 256 0.89 -5.50 -15.76
C PRO A 256 1.50 -6.25 -14.58
N ASP A 257 1.21 -5.76 -13.37
CA ASP A 257 1.61 -6.40 -12.11
C ASP A 257 0.79 -7.67 -11.80
N VAL A 258 1.13 -8.72 -12.52
CA VAL A 258 0.77 -10.11 -12.25
C VAL A 258 1.91 -10.81 -11.49
N ASP A 259 1.56 -11.85 -10.72
CA ASP A 259 2.54 -12.58 -9.90
C ASP A 259 3.52 -13.43 -10.70
N ALA A 260 4.57 -13.89 -10.01
CA ALA A 260 5.59 -14.74 -10.59
C ALA A 260 5.06 -16.08 -11.13
N ILE A 261 3.97 -16.63 -10.56
CA ILE A 261 3.35 -17.87 -11.08
C ILE A 261 2.79 -17.61 -12.48
N TYR A 262 2.10 -16.49 -12.69
CA TYR A 262 1.64 -16.08 -14.02
C TYR A 262 2.85 -15.90 -14.97
N ARG A 263 3.90 -15.21 -14.51
CA ARG A 263 5.12 -14.94 -15.29
C ARG A 263 5.99 -16.18 -15.57
N LEU A 264 5.85 -17.26 -14.82
CA LEU A 264 6.53 -18.53 -15.09
C LEU A 264 5.65 -19.48 -15.93
N GLY A 265 4.36 -19.17 -16.06
CA GLY A 265 3.42 -19.99 -16.81
C GLY A 265 3.63 -19.97 -18.33
N PRO A 266 3.11 -20.98 -19.04
CA PRO A 266 3.25 -21.10 -20.48
C PRO A 266 2.50 -19.98 -21.20
N ARG A 267 3.18 -19.27 -22.13
CA ARG A 267 2.63 -18.09 -22.85
C ARG A 267 1.34 -18.37 -23.61
N ALA A 268 1.15 -19.59 -24.09
CA ALA A 268 -0.09 -19.98 -24.79
C ALA A 268 -1.33 -19.93 -23.87
N ALA A 269 -1.15 -20.19 -22.56
CA ALA A 269 -2.22 -20.12 -21.58
C ALA A 269 -2.27 -18.75 -20.90
N LEU A 270 -1.10 -18.22 -20.51
CA LEU A 270 -0.94 -16.98 -19.74
C LEU A 270 -0.13 -15.98 -20.59
N PRO A 271 -0.78 -15.23 -21.50
CA PRO A 271 -0.11 -14.32 -22.42
C PRO A 271 0.55 -13.15 -21.68
N LEU A 272 1.77 -12.82 -22.09
CA LEU A 272 2.51 -11.63 -21.70
C LEU A 272 3.49 -11.29 -22.84
N PRO A 273 3.64 -10.02 -23.24
CA PRO A 273 2.88 -8.85 -22.78
C PRO A 273 1.39 -8.91 -23.20
N PHE A 274 0.53 -8.14 -22.54
CA PHE A 274 -0.87 -7.94 -22.94
C PHE A 274 -1.39 -6.56 -22.54
N ASP A 275 -2.41 -6.09 -23.26
CA ASP A 275 -3.14 -4.87 -22.94
C ASP A 275 -4.57 -5.22 -22.52
N PHE A 276 -5.13 -4.44 -21.60
CA PHE A 276 -6.54 -4.59 -21.25
C PHE A 276 -7.42 -4.07 -22.39
N PRO A 277 -8.45 -4.81 -22.83
CA PRO A 277 -9.34 -4.37 -23.89
C PRO A 277 -10.02 -3.03 -23.60
N SER A 278 -9.93 -2.09 -24.55
CA SER A 278 -10.61 -0.77 -24.45
C SER A 278 -12.13 -0.86 -24.40
N SER A 279 -12.71 -1.99 -24.82
CA SER A 279 -14.14 -2.30 -24.67
C SER A 279 -14.59 -2.43 -23.21
N HIS A 280 -13.66 -2.52 -22.27
CA HIS A 280 -13.91 -2.62 -20.83
C HIS A 280 -13.42 -1.35 -20.10
N GLY A 281 -13.99 -0.21 -20.47
CA GLY A 281 -13.58 1.12 -19.97
C GLY A 281 -14.24 1.58 -18.66
N ARG A 282 -15.08 0.75 -18.03
CA ARG A 282 -15.76 1.13 -16.77
C ARG A 282 -14.94 0.67 -15.57
N GLY A 283 -14.75 1.56 -14.60
CA GLY A 283 -14.09 1.22 -13.34
C GLY A 283 -14.91 0.23 -12.50
N VAL A 284 -14.30 -0.28 -11.44
CA VAL A 284 -14.99 -1.10 -10.42
C VAL A 284 -14.60 -0.63 -9.03
N VAL A 285 -15.60 -0.45 -8.17
CA VAL A 285 -15.45 -0.01 -6.77
C VAL A 285 -15.75 -1.19 -5.85
N LEU A 286 -14.88 -1.44 -4.89
CA LEU A 286 -15.08 -2.50 -3.91
C LEU A 286 -15.97 -2.04 -2.74
N ASP A 287 -16.95 -2.86 -2.39
CA ASP A 287 -17.87 -2.62 -1.28
C ASP A 287 -18.26 -3.96 -0.60
N GLY A 288 -19.00 -3.90 0.51
CA GLY A 288 -19.76 -5.02 1.07
C GLY A 288 -18.98 -6.25 1.56
N GLY A 289 -17.66 -6.23 1.55
CA GLY A 289 -16.80 -7.36 1.93
C GLY A 289 -15.77 -7.69 0.83
N ALA A 290 -15.92 -7.14 -0.37
CA ALA A 290 -15.00 -7.41 -1.47
C ALA A 290 -13.59 -6.93 -1.10
N VAL A 291 -12.61 -7.77 -1.41
CA VAL A 291 -11.18 -7.51 -1.23
C VAL A 291 -10.45 -7.92 -2.50
N CYS A 292 -9.66 -7.02 -3.05
CA CYS A 292 -8.77 -7.30 -4.18
C CYS A 292 -7.39 -6.77 -3.81
N PRO A 293 -6.30 -7.53 -4.02
CA PRO A 293 -4.96 -6.99 -3.81
C PRO A 293 -4.75 -5.78 -4.73
N PHE A 294 -4.08 -4.76 -4.19
CA PHE A 294 -3.72 -3.55 -4.90
C PHE A 294 -2.30 -3.17 -4.45
N ASN A 295 -1.52 -2.58 -5.36
CA ASN A 295 -0.07 -2.45 -5.23
C ASN A 295 0.35 -0.99 -5.06
N ALA A 296 1.66 -0.75 -4.98
CA ALA A 296 2.24 0.60 -4.91
C ALA A 296 2.65 1.12 -6.31
N GLN A 297 1.89 0.75 -7.33
CA GLN A 297 2.11 1.10 -8.73
C GLN A 297 0.84 1.76 -9.30
N ALA A 298 1.03 2.85 -10.04
CA ALA A 298 -0.04 3.63 -10.65
C ALA A 298 -1.31 3.84 -9.78
N THR A 299 -1.14 4.14 -8.48
CA THR A 299 -2.25 4.23 -7.52
C THR A 299 -2.41 5.64 -6.98
N LEU A 300 -3.62 6.17 -7.04
CA LEU A 300 -3.99 7.47 -6.48
C LEU A 300 -4.50 7.31 -5.06
N PHE A 301 -4.03 8.19 -4.18
CA PHE A 301 -4.52 8.36 -2.82
C PHE A 301 -4.96 9.81 -2.63
N ASP A 302 -6.21 10.00 -2.22
CA ASP A 302 -6.70 11.30 -1.77
C ASP A 302 -6.32 11.50 -0.29
N ARG A 303 -6.24 12.76 0.16
CA ARG A 303 -5.83 13.14 1.53
C ARG A 303 -6.51 12.34 2.65
N ALA A 304 -7.77 11.97 2.45
CA ALA A 304 -8.56 11.18 3.41
C ALA A 304 -8.03 9.74 3.61
N ALA A 305 -7.20 9.23 2.70
CA ALA A 305 -6.63 7.89 2.72
C ALA A 305 -5.11 7.87 2.93
N PHE A 306 -4.45 9.01 3.15
CA PHE A 306 -2.99 9.05 3.30
C PHE A 306 -2.46 8.15 4.40
N TRP A 307 -3.19 7.95 5.50
CA TRP A 307 -2.83 6.98 6.55
C TRP A 307 -2.61 5.56 6.03
N ALA A 308 -3.17 5.22 4.87
CA ALA A 308 -3.10 3.91 4.22
C ALA A 308 -1.88 3.71 3.31
N LEU A 309 -1.02 4.73 3.15
CA LEU A 309 0.17 4.66 2.29
C LEU A 309 1.31 3.81 2.85
N LEU A 310 1.32 3.55 4.16
CA LEU A 310 2.43 2.89 4.86
C LEU A 310 2.76 1.51 4.30
N LEU A 311 3.96 1.38 3.73
CA LEU A 311 4.56 0.11 3.36
C LEU A 311 5.28 -0.50 4.58
N PRO A 312 4.94 -1.73 5.02
CA PRO A 312 5.69 -2.42 6.07
C PRO A 312 7.14 -2.67 5.66
N ALA A 313 8.02 -2.72 6.65
CA ALA A 313 9.46 -2.84 6.48
C ALA A 313 10.02 -4.23 6.83
N SER A 314 9.27 -5.07 7.56
CA SER A 314 9.77 -6.41 7.95
C SER A 314 9.54 -7.51 6.91
N VAL A 315 8.77 -7.23 5.86
CA VAL A 315 8.49 -8.16 4.76
C VAL A 315 9.20 -7.72 3.48
N HIS A 316 9.42 -8.66 2.57
CA HIS A 316 10.05 -8.37 1.29
C HIS A 316 9.25 -7.31 0.49
N GLY A 317 9.92 -6.50 -0.33
CA GLY A 317 9.28 -5.43 -1.13
C GLY A 317 8.15 -5.94 -2.03
N ARG A 318 8.32 -7.13 -2.63
CA ARG A 318 7.28 -7.85 -3.40
C ARG A 318 6.05 -8.31 -2.58
N VAL A 319 6.05 -8.08 -1.27
CA VAL A 319 4.94 -8.43 -0.35
C VAL A 319 4.38 -7.18 0.33
N ALA A 320 5.23 -6.19 0.60
CA ALA A 320 4.91 -5.03 1.44
C ALA A 320 3.69 -4.25 0.95
N ASP A 321 3.62 -3.94 -0.35
CA ASP A 321 2.53 -3.18 -0.93
C ASP A 321 1.18 -3.91 -0.90
N ILE A 322 1.19 -5.21 -1.13
CA ILE A 322 -0.03 -6.05 -1.03
C ILE A 322 -0.50 -6.13 0.43
N TRP A 323 0.40 -6.35 1.39
CA TRP A 323 0.02 -6.39 2.81
C TRP A 323 -0.52 -5.05 3.30
N ARG A 324 0.12 -3.93 2.90
CA ARG A 324 -0.43 -2.59 3.07
C ARG A 324 -1.84 -2.53 2.48
N GLY A 325 -2.03 -3.03 1.26
CA GLY A 325 -3.31 -2.99 0.57
C GLY A 325 -4.43 -3.70 1.32
N PHE A 326 -4.15 -4.81 1.99
CA PHE A 326 -5.14 -5.49 2.83
C PHE A 326 -5.45 -4.73 4.13
N VAL A 327 -4.43 -4.17 4.80
CA VAL A 327 -4.63 -3.29 5.96
C VAL A 327 -5.48 -2.07 5.58
N ALA A 328 -5.16 -1.44 4.44
CA ALA A 328 -5.88 -0.30 3.89
C ALA A 328 -7.35 -0.64 3.66
N GLN A 329 -7.65 -1.72 2.94
CA GLN A 329 -9.03 -2.14 2.64
C GLN A 329 -9.84 -2.42 3.92
N ARG A 330 -9.24 -3.07 4.92
CA ARG A 330 -9.90 -3.36 6.20
C ARG A 330 -10.32 -2.07 6.94
N VAL A 331 -9.45 -1.06 6.93
CA VAL A 331 -9.70 0.21 7.63
C VAL A 331 -10.56 1.16 6.80
N LEU A 332 -10.41 1.18 5.47
CA LEU A 332 -11.29 1.93 4.54
C LEU A 332 -12.75 1.51 4.75
N ARG A 333 -13.02 0.19 4.79
CA ARG A 333 -14.33 -0.38 5.12
C ARG A 333 -14.89 0.19 6.44
N ALA A 334 -14.06 0.22 7.50
CA ALA A 334 -14.46 0.74 8.81
C ALA A 334 -14.63 2.28 8.84
N ALA A 335 -14.01 3.00 7.91
CA ALA A 335 -14.15 4.44 7.74
C ALA A 335 -15.32 4.83 6.81
N GLY A 336 -15.97 3.86 6.15
CA GLY A 336 -16.95 4.11 5.10
C GLY A 336 -16.35 4.74 3.85
N LEU A 337 -15.08 4.42 3.58
CA LEU A 337 -14.30 4.88 2.44
C LEU A 337 -14.05 3.72 1.48
N ARG A 338 -13.80 4.01 0.20
CA ARG A 338 -13.76 2.99 -0.85
C ARG A 338 -12.50 3.04 -1.72
N LEU A 339 -12.18 1.87 -2.26
CA LEU A 339 -11.12 1.61 -3.23
C LEU A 339 -11.76 1.34 -4.60
N ALA A 340 -11.21 1.95 -5.64
CA ALA A 340 -11.56 1.65 -7.03
C ALA A 340 -10.38 1.03 -7.80
N PHE A 341 -10.69 0.17 -8.76
CA PHE A 341 -9.81 -0.16 -9.87
C PHE A 341 -10.36 0.54 -11.10
N LEU A 342 -9.47 1.14 -11.88
CA LEU A 342 -9.80 1.96 -13.04
C LEU A 342 -9.14 1.38 -14.30
N PRO A 343 -9.64 1.71 -15.50
CA PRO A 343 -9.00 1.32 -16.75
C PRO A 343 -7.52 1.70 -16.82
N PRO A 344 -6.76 1.15 -17.78
CA PRO A 344 -5.34 1.43 -17.88
C PRO A 344 -5.02 2.93 -17.94
N GLY A 345 -4.13 3.37 -17.05
CA GLY A 345 -3.61 4.75 -17.02
C GLY A 345 -2.11 4.83 -17.30
N VAL A 346 -1.43 3.69 -17.31
CA VAL A 346 0.00 3.58 -17.58
C VAL A 346 0.27 2.42 -18.53
N THR A 347 1.40 2.47 -19.22
CA THR A 347 2.08 1.33 -19.83
C THR A 347 3.25 0.98 -18.93
N GLN A 348 3.36 -0.30 -18.55
CA GLN A 348 4.48 -0.75 -17.73
C GLN A 348 5.60 -1.27 -18.61
N LEU A 349 6.76 -0.60 -18.54
CA LEU A 349 7.99 -0.97 -19.24
C LEU A 349 8.96 -1.60 -18.24
N ARG A 350 8.64 -2.81 -17.83
CA ARG A 350 9.23 -3.44 -16.64
C ARG A 350 10.76 -3.50 -16.71
N ASN A 351 11.39 -3.23 -15.57
CA ASN A 351 12.82 -3.43 -15.39
C ASN A 351 13.19 -4.94 -15.49
N ASP A 352 14.44 -5.24 -15.82
CA ASP A 352 14.93 -6.63 -15.88
C ASP A 352 14.76 -7.32 -14.51
N HIS A 353 14.06 -8.45 -14.51
CA HIS A 353 13.82 -9.26 -13.31
C HIS A 353 13.96 -10.75 -13.60
N ASP A 354 14.42 -11.50 -12.59
CA ASP A 354 14.38 -12.95 -12.58
C ASP A 354 13.05 -13.42 -11.99
N ALA A 355 12.15 -13.92 -12.84
CA ALA A 355 10.82 -14.38 -12.44
C ALA A 355 10.86 -15.53 -11.41
N LEU A 356 11.92 -16.36 -11.40
CA LEU A 356 12.06 -17.43 -10.42
C LEU A 356 12.51 -16.86 -9.06
N ALA A 357 13.40 -15.88 -9.05
CA ALA A 357 13.76 -15.15 -7.84
C ALA A 357 12.56 -14.36 -7.26
N ASP A 358 11.74 -13.77 -8.13
CA ASP A 358 10.49 -13.12 -7.75
C ASP A 358 9.53 -14.13 -7.11
N TYR A 359 9.36 -15.32 -7.69
CA TYR A 359 8.56 -16.39 -7.08
C TYR A 359 9.01 -16.70 -5.65
N MET A 360 10.32 -16.83 -5.42
CA MET A 360 10.86 -17.08 -4.08
C MET A 360 10.54 -15.96 -3.10
N SER A 361 10.56 -14.71 -3.59
CA SER A 361 10.26 -13.51 -2.81
C SER A 361 8.77 -13.31 -2.55
N GLU A 362 7.91 -13.79 -3.45
CA GLU A 362 6.45 -13.69 -3.41
C GLU A 362 5.78 -14.83 -2.64
N ARG A 363 6.51 -15.87 -2.21
CA ARG A 363 5.97 -17.00 -1.45
C ARG A 363 4.97 -16.63 -0.35
N PRO A 364 5.20 -15.60 0.49
CA PRO A 364 4.22 -15.21 1.50
C PRO A 364 2.85 -14.83 0.93
N LEU A 365 2.78 -14.31 -0.30
CA LEU A 365 1.52 -13.99 -0.97
C LEU A 365 0.71 -15.27 -1.24
N TYR A 366 1.35 -16.28 -1.82
CA TYR A 366 0.70 -17.55 -2.17
C TYR A 366 0.30 -18.36 -0.93
N GLU A 367 1.13 -18.30 0.11
CA GLU A 367 0.96 -19.12 1.30
C GLU A 367 0.02 -18.46 2.33
N LYS A 368 -0.01 -17.13 2.42
CA LYS A 368 -0.56 -16.42 3.58
C LYS A 368 -1.57 -15.30 3.27
N ALA A 369 -1.85 -14.94 2.01
CA ALA A 369 -2.77 -13.83 1.69
C ALA A 369 -4.18 -14.01 2.29
N ASP A 370 -4.77 -15.20 2.18
CA ASP A 370 -6.05 -15.53 2.82
C ASP A 370 -5.97 -15.37 4.36
N ALA A 371 -4.86 -15.81 4.96
CA ALA A 371 -4.67 -15.68 6.40
C ALA A 371 -4.52 -14.23 6.87
N VAL A 372 -3.88 -13.36 6.09
CA VAL A 372 -3.82 -11.92 6.37
C VAL A 372 -5.22 -11.34 6.43
N VAL A 373 -6.04 -11.57 5.40
CA VAL A 373 -7.40 -11.03 5.35
C VAL A 373 -8.26 -11.56 6.50
N ARG A 374 -8.18 -12.86 6.82
CA ARG A 374 -8.92 -13.44 7.95
C ARG A 374 -8.49 -12.88 9.31
N VAL A 375 -7.19 -12.68 9.53
CA VAL A 375 -6.69 -12.06 10.76
C VAL A 375 -7.20 -10.63 10.89
N LEU A 376 -7.20 -9.87 9.78
CA LEU A 376 -7.72 -8.51 9.73
C LEU A 376 -9.23 -8.43 9.97
N ASP A 377 -10.01 -9.35 9.40
CA ASP A 377 -11.45 -9.46 9.66
C ASP A 377 -11.74 -9.82 11.12
N GLY A 378 -10.89 -10.64 11.74
CA GLY A 378 -10.96 -10.99 13.16
C GLY A 378 -10.63 -9.86 14.13
N VAL A 379 -10.04 -8.75 13.67
CA VAL A 379 -9.82 -7.57 14.50
C VAL A 379 -11.17 -6.99 14.92
N ALA A 380 -11.37 -6.86 16.23
CA ALA A 380 -12.63 -6.37 16.80
C ALA A 380 -13.07 -5.05 16.15
N PRO A 381 -14.36 -4.90 15.82
CA PRO A 381 -14.86 -3.69 15.18
C PRO A 381 -14.70 -2.50 16.13
N HIS A 382 -14.10 -1.43 15.63
CA HIS A 382 -14.03 -0.16 16.35
C HIS A 382 -15.40 0.52 16.37
N ARG A 383 -15.65 1.30 17.44
CA ARG A 383 -16.90 2.08 17.55
C ARG A 383 -16.96 3.18 16.48
N PRO A 384 -18.15 3.46 15.91
CA PRO A 384 -18.35 4.66 15.09
C PRO A 384 -17.88 5.92 15.83
N GLY A 385 -17.20 6.82 15.11
CA GLY A 385 -16.55 7.99 15.69
C GLY A 385 -15.16 7.73 16.27
N GLY A 386 -14.69 6.48 16.28
CA GLY A 386 -13.35 6.09 16.73
C GLY A 386 -12.22 6.57 15.81
N SER A 387 -10.98 6.31 16.24
CA SER A 387 -9.76 6.75 15.55
C SER A 387 -9.33 5.79 14.44
N VAL A 388 -9.09 6.32 13.24
CA VAL A 388 -8.48 5.56 12.13
C VAL A 388 -7.05 5.14 12.48
N ALA A 389 -6.27 6.00 13.16
CA ALA A 389 -4.93 5.63 13.62
C ALA A 389 -4.97 4.40 14.51
N ARG A 390 -5.95 4.33 15.42
CA ARG A 390 -6.13 3.17 16.27
C ARG A 390 -6.48 1.90 15.49
N ALA A 391 -7.31 2.02 14.46
CA ALA A 391 -7.66 0.90 13.59
C ALA A 391 -6.47 0.37 12.79
N VAL A 392 -5.62 1.26 12.28
CA VAL A 392 -4.36 0.88 11.61
C VAL A 392 -3.41 0.19 12.59
N GLU A 393 -3.23 0.77 13.79
CA GLU A 393 -2.37 0.18 14.81
C GLU A 393 -2.86 -1.22 15.25
N ASP A 394 -4.16 -1.39 15.51
CA ASP A 394 -4.75 -2.69 15.85
C ASP A 394 -4.58 -3.72 14.72
N ALA A 395 -4.66 -3.30 13.46
CA ALA A 395 -4.39 -4.17 12.31
C ALA A 395 -2.93 -4.68 12.31
N TYR A 396 -1.95 -3.80 12.46
CA TYR A 396 -0.53 -4.21 12.52
C TYR A 396 -0.22 -5.06 13.75
N VAL A 397 -0.81 -4.74 14.91
CA VAL A 397 -0.70 -5.59 16.11
C VAL A 397 -1.25 -6.99 15.84
N ALA A 398 -2.43 -7.11 15.23
CA ALA A 398 -3.00 -8.41 14.92
C ALA A 398 -2.14 -9.22 13.94
N LEU A 399 -1.58 -8.57 12.91
CA LEU A 399 -0.66 -9.22 11.97
C LEU A 399 0.62 -9.69 12.68
N TYR A 400 1.19 -8.88 13.57
CA TYR A 400 2.36 -9.26 14.37
C TYR A 400 2.05 -10.46 15.28
N GLU A 401 0.94 -10.41 16.00
CA GLU A 401 0.53 -11.48 16.92
C GLU A 401 0.32 -12.82 16.22
N HIS A 402 0.09 -12.81 14.90
CA HIS A 402 -0.05 -14.01 14.06
C HIS A 402 1.20 -14.32 13.21
N GLY A 403 2.33 -13.63 13.44
CA GLY A 403 3.60 -13.88 12.75
C GLY A 403 3.57 -13.57 11.24
N LEU A 404 2.70 -12.65 10.83
CA LEU A 404 2.55 -12.20 9.44
C LEU A 404 3.44 -11.00 9.11
N VAL A 405 3.82 -10.25 10.15
CA VAL A 405 4.83 -9.17 10.15
C VAL A 405 5.63 -9.26 11.46
N ALA A 406 6.79 -8.58 11.53
CA ALA A 406 7.60 -8.51 12.75
C ALA A 406 7.09 -7.46 13.74
N LEU A 407 7.60 -7.50 14.98
CA LEU A 407 7.30 -6.52 16.02
C LEU A 407 7.66 -5.09 15.57
N ASP A 408 8.76 -4.96 14.84
CA ASP A 408 9.25 -3.67 14.34
C ASP A 408 8.23 -2.98 13.44
N ASP A 409 7.39 -3.71 12.70
CA ASP A 409 6.33 -3.11 11.89
C ASP A 409 5.21 -2.48 12.73
N VAL A 410 4.99 -2.95 13.96
CA VAL A 410 4.07 -2.28 14.89
C VAL A 410 4.63 -0.93 15.30
N ALA A 411 5.90 -0.88 15.71
CA ALA A 411 6.58 0.36 16.05
C ALA A 411 6.67 1.30 14.84
N TYR A 412 6.93 0.74 13.65
CA TYR A 412 7.00 1.47 12.39
C TYR A 412 5.65 2.11 12.03
N ALA A 413 4.54 1.38 12.20
CA ALA A 413 3.19 1.92 12.02
C ALA A 413 2.86 3.02 13.04
N GLN A 414 3.29 2.89 14.29
CA GLN A 414 3.12 3.93 15.30
C GLN A 414 3.91 5.19 14.96
N LEU A 415 5.15 5.07 14.47
CA LEU A 415 5.96 6.19 14.00
C LEU A 415 5.31 6.89 12.80
N TRP A 416 4.84 6.12 11.82
CA TRP A 416 4.11 6.64 10.67
C TRP A 416 2.91 7.49 11.09
N LEU A 417 2.04 6.95 11.94
CA LEU A 417 0.85 7.65 12.43
C LEU A 417 1.22 8.88 13.27
N ALA A 418 2.26 8.78 14.11
CA ALA A 418 2.76 9.91 14.89
C ALA A 418 3.30 11.03 14.00
N ASP A 419 4.04 10.70 12.94
CA ASP A 419 4.55 11.66 11.98
C ASP A 419 3.43 12.30 11.16
N LEU A 420 2.37 11.55 10.79
CA LEU A 420 1.18 12.12 10.14
C LEU A 420 0.51 13.20 11.01
N TYR A 421 0.37 12.95 12.31
CA TYR A 421 -0.11 13.97 13.23
C TYR A 421 0.87 15.15 13.34
N ALA A 422 2.18 14.86 13.41
CA ALA A 422 3.21 15.89 13.55
C ALA A 422 3.28 16.86 12.37
N VAL A 423 2.96 16.38 11.17
CA VAL A 423 2.90 17.20 9.94
C VAL A 423 1.53 17.84 9.71
N GLY A 424 0.62 17.73 10.69
CA GLY A 424 -0.69 18.40 10.67
C GLY A 424 -1.77 17.70 9.85
N LEU A 425 -1.61 16.40 9.53
CA LEU A 425 -2.68 15.64 8.87
C LEU A 425 -3.80 15.32 9.88
N ALA A 426 -4.99 15.87 9.62
CA ALA A 426 -6.19 15.50 10.35
C ALA A 426 -6.73 14.17 9.83
N LEU A 427 -6.60 13.11 10.62
CA LEU A 427 -7.11 11.79 10.25
C LEU A 427 -8.64 11.72 10.37
N PRO A 428 -9.33 11.06 9.42
CA PRO A 428 -10.77 10.91 9.49
C PRO A 428 -11.17 10.05 10.70
N LYS A 429 -12.40 10.27 11.18
CA LYS A 429 -13.03 9.40 12.16
C LYS A 429 -13.66 8.21 11.45
N LEU A 430 -13.70 7.07 12.15
CA LEU A 430 -14.42 5.89 11.69
C LEU A 430 -15.91 6.18 11.58
N ARG A 431 -16.58 5.59 10.59
CA ARG A 431 -18.00 5.83 10.31
C ARG A 431 -18.75 4.51 10.29
N ARG A 432 -20.02 4.54 10.64
CA ARG A 432 -20.86 3.36 10.46
C ARG A 432 -21.01 3.12 8.96
N HIS A 433 -20.52 1.98 8.48
CA HIS A 433 -20.78 1.54 7.11
C HIS A 433 -22.31 1.43 6.96
N LYS A 434 -22.92 2.31 6.16
CA LYS A 434 -24.32 2.14 5.78
C LYS A 434 -24.33 0.98 4.79
N ALA A 435 -24.55 -0.24 5.26
CA ALA A 435 -24.84 -1.36 4.36
C ALA A 435 -25.99 -0.92 3.45
N ARG A 436 -25.69 -0.69 2.18
CA ARG A 436 -26.70 -0.32 1.20
C ARG A 436 -27.37 -1.63 0.82
N HIS A 437 -28.57 -1.85 1.35
CA HIS A 437 -29.39 -2.98 0.91
C HIS A 437 -29.53 -2.90 -0.60
N ARG A 438 -29.10 -3.96 -1.31
CA ARG A 438 -29.61 -4.25 -2.65
C ARG A 438 -31.14 -4.20 -2.54
N PRO A 439 -31.85 -3.41 -3.35
CA PRO A 439 -33.27 -3.66 -3.52
C PRO A 439 -33.37 -5.10 -4.00
N VAL A 440 -34.06 -5.95 -3.25
CA VAL A 440 -34.42 -7.29 -3.71
C VAL A 440 -35.43 -7.07 -4.84
N GLY A 441 -34.93 -6.86 -6.06
CA GLY A 441 -35.71 -6.72 -7.27
C GLY A 441 -36.19 -8.10 -7.70
N ALA A 442 -37.50 -8.28 -7.62
CA ALA A 442 -38.33 -9.37 -8.11
C ALA A 442 -37.64 -10.39 -9.03
N ARG A 443 -37.66 -11.67 -8.61
CA ARG A 443 -37.63 -12.80 -9.54
C ARG A 443 -38.84 -12.63 -10.47
N GLY A 444 -38.58 -12.24 -11.72
CA GLY A 444 -39.55 -12.31 -12.80
C GLY A 444 -39.82 -13.78 -13.14
N ALA A 445 -41.10 -14.08 -13.27
CA ALA A 445 -41.68 -15.38 -13.60
C ALA A 445 -41.22 -15.95 -14.94
#